data_AF-A0A072UPI2-F1
#
_entry.id   AF-A0A072UPI2-F1
#
_cell.length_a   1.000
_cell.length_b   1.000
_cell.length_c   1.000
_cell.angle_alpha   90.00
_cell.angle_beta   90.00
_cell.angle_gamma   90.00
#
_symmetry.space_group_name_H-M   'P 1'
#
loop_
_entity.id
_entity.type
_entity.pdbx_description
1 polymer ?
#
loop_
_entity_poly.entity_id
_entity_poly.type
_entity_poly.pdbx_seq_one_letter_code
_entity_poly.pdbx_strand_id
1 'polypeptide(L)'
;MEVEGRASNDNSLTLNLEHGQEDKNISNDSYDLSTAHTIDKDSWQQVGLMLVTGFNCGWIFSFSNLIMVPLGWTWGIILLFVIGLYTAYANWLLAAFHFIDGRRFIRYRDLMGFVYGTKMYHLTWTSQFLTLLLGNMGFILLGGKALKEINAEFSDSPWRLQYYIVVTGAAYFIFSFSIPTLSSMRNWLGASAVVTLAYIAFLVSVAVKDGKSNSDKDYSVSGSKVNKVFNSFGAISAIIVTNTSGMLPEIQSTLRKPAVKNMRKALYSQYTVGALFYYGVTIVGYWAYGSMVSSYLPENLSGPRWINVLVNVIVFLQSAVSQHLFVVPIHEALDTRFLEIGKGMHSGENLKRLFLLRMCFYTGNTFIAAAFPFMGDFVNLLGSFSLVPLTFMFPSMIFLKIKGKTARTEKKVWHWINIVVSFLLTIATTISALRFIINNVQKYQFFADV
;
A
#
# COMPACT_ATOMS: atom_id res chain seq x y z
N MET A 1 14.06 -15.67 65.52
CA MET A 1 12.98 -16.68 65.61
C MET A 1 11.73 -16.01 65.06
N GLU A 2 11.14 -16.62 64.02
CA GLU A 2 9.78 -16.40 63.45
C GLU A 2 9.48 -14.99 62.89
N VAL A 3 9.32 -14.74 61.58
CA VAL A 3 8.54 -15.36 60.46
C VAL A 3 7.02 -15.25 60.62
N GLU A 4 6.41 -14.37 59.82
CA GLU A 4 5.16 -14.49 59.02
C GLU A 4 4.85 -13.09 58.44
N GLY A 5 4.52 -12.81 57.17
CA GLY A 5 4.13 -13.61 56.02
C GLY A 5 2.80 -13.07 55.43
N ARG A 6 2.84 -12.44 54.23
CA ARG A 6 1.76 -12.11 53.23
C ARG A 6 1.78 -10.64 52.78
N ALA A 7 1.55 -10.26 51.52
CA ALA A 7 1.20 -10.99 50.31
C ALA A 7 1.65 -10.16 49.09
N SER A 8 1.97 -10.87 48.01
CA SER A 8 2.16 -10.36 46.65
C SER A 8 0.91 -9.66 46.12
N ASN A 9 1.09 -8.50 45.49
CA ASN A 9 0.14 -8.00 44.50
C ASN A 9 0.87 -7.80 43.17
N ASP A 10 0.65 -8.80 42.31
CA ASP A 10 1.01 -8.85 40.91
C ASP A 10 0.05 -7.91 40.16
N ASN A 11 0.54 -6.78 39.66
CA ASN A 11 -0.22 -5.88 38.79
C ASN A 11 0.60 -5.61 37.53
N SER A 12 0.30 -6.43 36.52
CA SER A 12 0.38 -6.22 35.07
C SER A 12 1.27 -5.07 34.55
N LEU A 13 2.28 -5.46 33.78
CA LEU A 13 3.05 -4.64 32.84
C LEU A 13 2.16 -3.83 31.87
N THR A 14 1.76 -2.62 32.24
CA THR A 14 1.39 -1.58 31.28
C THR A 14 2.62 -0.75 30.97
N LEU A 15 3.08 -0.85 29.71
CA LEU A 15 4.12 0.01 29.15
C LEU A 15 3.74 1.48 29.38
N ASN A 16 4.49 2.21 30.20
CA ASN A 16 4.40 3.67 30.36
C ASN A 16 4.79 4.38 29.05
N LEU A 17 3.87 4.37 28.09
CA LEU A 17 3.89 5.17 26.86
C LEU A 17 2.95 6.38 26.96
N GLU A 18 2.12 6.47 28.00
CA GLU A 18 1.01 7.44 28.08
C GLU A 18 1.26 8.61 29.05
N HIS A 19 2.24 8.56 29.95
CA HIS A 19 2.32 9.53 31.07
C HIS A 19 3.19 10.78 30.85
N GLY A 20 3.36 11.23 29.60
CA GLY A 20 4.23 12.38 29.28
C GLY A 20 3.59 13.53 28.51
N GLN A 21 2.30 13.52 28.21
CA GLN A 21 1.73 14.44 27.21
C GLN A 21 0.32 14.98 27.51
N GLU A 22 -0.08 15.08 28.77
CA GLU A 22 -1.21 15.94 29.15
C GLU A 22 -0.64 17.26 29.71
N ASP A 23 -1.13 18.37 29.17
CA ASP A 23 -0.97 19.75 29.64
C ASP A 23 0.39 20.44 29.52
N LYS A 24 0.82 20.69 28.29
CA LYS A 24 1.45 21.98 27.98
C LYS A 24 0.76 22.64 26.79
N ASN A 25 0.27 23.86 26.99
CA ASN A 25 -0.09 24.80 25.93
C ASN A 25 1.15 24.99 25.04
N ILE A 26 1.24 24.20 23.97
CA ILE A 26 2.30 24.29 22.96
C ILE A 26 1.95 25.49 22.07
N SER A 27 2.76 26.54 22.15
CA SER A 27 2.77 27.64 21.19
C SER A 27 2.89 27.08 19.77
N ASN A 28 2.09 27.64 18.86
CA ASN A 28 2.09 27.36 17.42
C ASN A 28 3.38 27.89 16.76
N ASP A 29 4.56 27.49 17.24
CA ASP A 29 5.80 27.71 16.50
C ASP A 29 5.97 26.59 15.47
N SER A 30 5.01 26.54 14.55
CA SER A 30 5.19 25.90 13.25
C SER A 30 6.29 26.67 12.53
N TYR A 31 7.49 26.12 12.46
CA TYR A 31 8.35 26.44 11.33
C TYR A 31 7.53 26.17 10.06
N ASP A 32 7.27 27.24 9.30
CA ASP A 32 6.50 27.27 8.06
C ASP A 32 6.94 26.16 7.09
N LEU A 33 6.32 24.98 7.22
CA LEU A 33 6.22 24.03 6.13
C LEU A 33 4.88 24.32 5.46
N SER A 34 4.90 25.30 4.55
CA SER A 34 3.77 25.58 3.66
C SER A 34 3.35 24.28 2.96
N THR A 35 2.17 23.78 3.30
CA THR A 35 1.51 22.72 2.54
C THR A 35 0.23 23.29 1.93
N ALA A 36 -0.04 22.90 0.69
CA ALA A 36 -1.28 23.23 0.01
C ALA A 36 -2.49 22.42 0.54
N HIS A 37 -2.27 21.44 1.44
CA HIS A 37 -3.30 20.51 1.91
C HIS A 37 -3.74 20.73 3.37
N THR A 38 -4.98 20.35 3.67
CA THR A 38 -5.59 20.49 4.99
C THR A 38 -4.97 19.54 6.01
N ILE A 39 -4.48 20.08 7.14
CA ILE A 39 -3.95 19.35 8.30
C ILE A 39 -4.99 19.40 9.44
N ASP A 40 -4.97 18.40 10.35
CA ASP A 40 -5.67 18.40 11.66
C ASP A 40 -7.20 18.33 11.66
N LYS A 41 -7.83 17.87 10.58
CA LYS A 41 -9.30 17.85 10.48
C LYS A 41 -9.93 16.46 10.62
N ASP A 42 -9.20 15.41 10.25
CA ASP A 42 -9.83 14.10 10.04
C ASP A 42 -10.00 13.32 11.34
N SER A 43 -11.12 12.60 11.45
CA SER A 43 -11.34 11.66 12.55
C SER A 43 -10.58 10.34 12.33
N TRP A 44 -10.30 9.61 13.41
CA TRP A 44 -9.67 8.30 13.29
C TRP A 44 -10.55 7.30 12.53
N GLN A 45 -11.88 7.44 12.58
CA GLN A 45 -12.79 6.58 11.81
C GLN A 45 -12.66 6.84 10.31
N GLN A 46 -12.54 8.11 9.90
CA GLN A 46 -12.36 8.48 8.51
C GLN A 46 -11.04 7.93 7.97
N VAL A 47 -9.94 8.15 8.69
CA VAL A 47 -8.63 7.62 8.28
C VAL A 47 -8.59 6.10 8.35
N GLY A 48 -9.21 5.49 9.36
CA GLY A 48 -9.33 4.03 9.47
C GLY A 48 -10.09 3.43 8.28
N LEU A 49 -11.23 4.02 7.91
CA LEU A 49 -12.00 3.61 6.74
C LEU A 49 -11.18 3.79 5.46
N MET A 50 -10.49 4.92 5.31
CA MET A 50 -9.60 5.21 4.17
C MET A 50 -8.48 4.19 4.03
N LEU A 51 -7.85 3.77 5.14
CA LEU A 51 -6.86 2.71 5.13
C LEU A 51 -7.49 1.38 4.72
N VAL A 52 -8.61 0.99 5.35
CA VAL A 52 -9.32 -0.26 5.04
C VAL A 52 -9.69 -0.34 3.56
N THR A 53 -10.31 0.70 3.01
CA THR A 53 -10.70 0.73 1.58
C THR A 53 -9.52 0.92 0.65
N GLY A 54 -8.47 1.63 1.09
CA GLY A 54 -7.27 1.88 0.30
C GLY A 54 -6.42 0.63 0.11
N PHE A 55 -6.31 -0.22 1.14
CA PHE A 55 -5.60 -1.50 1.04
C PHE A 55 -6.48 -2.63 0.50
N ASN A 56 -7.79 -2.60 0.77
CA ASN A 56 -8.77 -3.45 0.07
C ASN A 56 -9.20 -2.80 -1.23
N CYS A 57 -8.21 -2.50 -2.08
CA CYS A 57 -8.42 -2.06 -3.44
C CYS A 57 -8.15 -3.20 -4.41
N GLY A 58 -8.36 -2.98 -5.71
CA GLY A 58 -8.28 -4.07 -6.68
C GLY A 58 -6.91 -4.79 -6.80
N TRP A 59 -5.84 -4.29 -6.17
CA TRP A 59 -4.60 -5.07 -5.99
C TRP A 59 -4.81 -6.41 -5.26
N ILE A 60 -5.85 -6.50 -4.42
CA ILE A 60 -6.29 -7.71 -3.73
C ILE A 60 -6.47 -8.91 -4.68
N PHE A 61 -6.80 -8.66 -5.95
CA PHE A 61 -7.04 -9.70 -6.95
C PHE A 61 -5.78 -10.36 -7.48
N SER A 62 -4.60 -9.76 -7.26
CA SER A 62 -3.33 -10.34 -7.67
C SER A 62 -2.68 -11.17 -6.56
N PHE A 63 -3.10 -10.99 -5.30
CA PHE A 63 -2.39 -11.54 -4.16
C PHE A 63 -2.50 -13.07 -4.03
N SER A 64 -3.62 -13.68 -4.45
CA SER A 64 -3.72 -15.15 -4.52
C SER A 64 -2.60 -15.74 -5.38
N ASN A 65 -2.36 -15.17 -6.56
CA ASN A 65 -1.29 -15.60 -7.45
C ASN A 65 0.09 -15.21 -6.91
N LEU A 66 0.30 -13.95 -6.56
CA LEU A 66 1.64 -13.44 -6.21
C LEU A 66 2.17 -13.98 -4.87
N ILE A 67 1.28 -14.39 -3.96
CA ILE A 67 1.67 -14.83 -2.61
C ILE A 67 1.53 -16.35 -2.48
N MET A 68 0.35 -16.89 -2.77
CA MET A 68 0.05 -18.28 -2.42
C MET A 68 0.63 -19.28 -3.44
N VAL A 69 0.70 -18.95 -4.73
CA VAL A 69 1.28 -19.87 -5.73
C VAL A 69 2.79 -20.10 -5.50
N PRO A 70 3.62 -19.06 -5.22
CA PRO A 70 5.02 -19.24 -4.86
C PRO A 70 5.28 -19.99 -3.55
N LEU A 71 4.47 -19.72 -2.53
CA LEU A 71 4.74 -20.19 -1.16
C LEU A 71 3.99 -21.49 -0.81
N GLY A 72 2.92 -21.79 -1.53
CA GLY A 72 1.97 -22.84 -1.17
C GLY A 72 1.20 -22.52 0.12
N TRP A 73 0.41 -23.50 0.58
CA TRP A 73 -0.42 -23.34 1.77
C TRP A 73 0.36 -23.04 3.04
N THR A 74 1.32 -23.90 3.38
CA THR A 74 2.02 -23.83 4.67
C THR A 74 2.77 -22.51 4.82
N TRP A 75 3.70 -22.21 3.90
CA TRP A 75 4.50 -21.00 3.99
C TRP A 75 3.71 -19.75 3.63
N GLY A 76 2.72 -19.85 2.73
CA GLY A 76 1.84 -18.73 2.38
C GLY A 76 1.10 -18.19 3.60
N ILE A 77 0.44 -19.07 4.36
CA ILE A 77 -0.29 -18.68 5.58
C ILE A 77 0.67 -18.18 6.66
N ILE A 78 1.77 -18.91 6.93
CA ILE A 78 2.73 -18.50 7.98
C ILE A 78 3.29 -17.10 7.68
N LEU A 79 3.76 -16.86 6.45
CA LEU A 79 4.37 -15.58 6.08
C LEU A 79 3.36 -14.44 6.01
N LEU A 80 2.13 -14.69 5.54
CA LEU A 80 1.04 -13.70 5.57
C LEU A 80 0.82 -13.17 7.00
N PHE A 81 0.70 -14.06 7.98
CA PHE A 81 0.49 -13.65 9.38
C PHE A 81 1.74 -13.04 10.00
N VAL A 82 2.92 -13.66 9.85
CA VAL A 82 4.15 -13.18 10.48
C VAL A 82 4.56 -11.80 9.94
N ILE A 83 4.59 -11.63 8.62
CA ILE A 83 4.95 -10.35 8.01
C ILE A 83 3.84 -9.32 8.25
N GLY A 84 2.57 -9.71 8.21
CA GLY A 84 1.44 -8.83 8.52
C GLY A 84 1.54 -8.26 9.95
N LEU A 85 1.73 -9.12 10.96
CA LEU A 85 1.89 -8.70 12.36
C LEU A 85 3.14 -7.82 12.55
N TYR A 86 4.24 -8.19 11.91
CA TYR A 86 5.47 -7.41 12.00
C TYR A 86 5.33 -6.03 11.32
N THR A 87 4.59 -5.96 10.21
CA THR A 87 4.23 -4.70 9.53
C THR A 87 3.30 -3.84 10.38
N ALA A 88 2.34 -4.46 11.07
CA ALA A 88 1.49 -3.77 12.04
C ALA A 88 2.30 -3.17 13.18
N TYR A 89 3.24 -3.94 13.76
CA TYR A 89 4.16 -3.46 14.78
C TYR A 89 5.01 -2.28 14.28
N ALA A 90 5.59 -2.41 13.09
CA ALA A 90 6.46 -1.40 12.52
C ALA A 90 5.73 -0.07 12.24
N ASN A 91 4.52 -0.14 11.69
CA ASN A 91 3.69 1.05 11.50
C ASN A 91 3.19 1.63 12.85
N TRP A 92 2.82 0.78 13.81
CA TRP A 92 2.47 1.24 15.16
C TRP A 92 3.64 1.96 15.87
N LEU A 93 4.86 1.49 15.63
CA LEU A 93 6.10 2.10 16.11
C LEU A 93 6.37 3.43 15.42
N LEU A 94 6.30 3.47 14.08
CA LEU A 94 6.50 4.69 13.31
C LEU A 94 5.50 5.79 13.71
N ALA A 95 4.24 5.42 13.98
CA ALA A 95 3.22 6.36 14.44
C ALA A 95 3.58 7.07 15.76
N ALA A 96 4.43 6.46 16.59
CA ALA A 96 4.89 7.05 17.85
C ALA A 96 5.87 8.22 17.64
N PHE A 97 6.51 8.31 16.48
CA PHE A 97 7.52 9.32 16.16
C PHE A 97 6.96 10.52 15.40
N HIS A 98 5.64 10.71 15.42
CA HIS A 98 4.98 11.89 14.84
C HIS A 98 5.41 13.21 15.47
N PHE A 99 5.79 13.16 16.76
CA PHE A 99 6.36 14.27 17.49
C PHE A 99 7.72 13.87 18.08
N ILE A 100 8.76 14.64 17.79
CA ILE A 100 10.10 14.48 18.38
C ILE A 100 10.56 15.85 18.89
N ASP A 101 10.96 15.92 20.16
CA ASP A 101 11.43 17.15 20.82
C ASP A 101 10.46 18.33 20.65
N GLY A 102 9.16 18.06 20.77
CA GLY A 102 8.09 19.06 20.59
C GLY A 102 7.77 19.43 19.14
N ARG A 103 8.57 18.97 18.17
CA ARG A 103 8.37 19.24 16.74
C ARG A 103 7.49 18.17 16.11
N ARG A 104 6.52 18.60 15.31
CA ARG A 104 5.65 17.71 14.52
C ARG A 104 6.28 17.43 13.15
N PHE A 105 6.27 16.17 12.74
CA PHE A 105 6.67 15.79 11.39
C PHE A 105 5.46 15.43 10.53
N ILE A 106 5.34 16.09 9.38
CA ILE A 106 4.23 15.86 8.43
C ILE A 106 4.62 14.78 7.42
N ARG A 107 5.87 14.80 6.94
CA ARG A 107 6.35 13.92 5.88
C ARG A 107 7.45 13.00 6.41
N TYR A 108 7.48 11.77 5.91
CA TYR A 108 8.44 10.78 6.38
C TYR A 108 9.89 11.17 6.05
N ARG A 109 10.12 11.70 4.85
CA ARG A 109 11.41 12.27 4.45
C ARG A 109 11.92 13.37 5.37
N ASP A 110 11.04 14.24 5.88
CA ASP A 110 11.42 15.34 6.77
C ASP A 110 11.87 14.79 8.13
N LEU A 111 11.14 13.78 8.63
CA LEU A 111 11.51 13.04 9.83
C LEU A 111 12.90 12.39 9.68
N MET A 112 13.12 11.66 8.59
CA MET A 112 14.41 11.01 8.34
C MET A 112 15.55 12.02 8.15
N GLY A 113 15.27 13.14 7.47
CA GLY A 113 16.19 14.25 7.31
C GLY A 113 16.58 14.91 8.63
N PHE A 114 15.63 15.11 9.53
CA PHE A 114 15.89 15.66 10.86
C PHE A 114 16.75 14.72 11.72
N VAL A 115 16.45 13.41 11.69
CA VAL A 115 17.11 12.43 12.56
C VAL A 115 18.52 12.06 12.07
N TYR A 116 18.73 11.97 10.74
CA TYR A 116 19.95 11.44 10.12
C TYR A 116 20.63 12.35 9.09
N GLY A 117 20.04 13.50 8.76
CA GLY A 117 20.58 14.47 7.80
C GLY A 117 20.13 14.25 6.35
N THR A 118 20.62 15.11 5.46
CA THR A 118 20.15 15.29 4.08
C THR A 118 20.25 14.03 3.21
N LYS A 119 21.23 13.16 3.45
CA LYS A 119 21.34 11.90 2.69
C LYS A 119 20.15 10.98 2.92
N MET A 120 19.70 10.84 4.17
CA MET A 120 18.53 10.03 4.49
C MET A 120 17.23 10.70 4.04
N TYR A 121 17.15 12.03 4.06
CA TYR A 121 16.04 12.75 3.45
C TYR A 121 15.85 12.34 1.98
N HIS A 122 16.91 12.41 1.16
CA HIS A 122 16.82 12.07 -0.26
C HIS A 122 16.57 10.58 -0.51
N LEU A 123 17.16 9.69 0.31
CA LEU A 123 16.90 8.26 0.19
C LEU A 123 15.42 7.95 0.46
N THR A 124 14.86 8.47 1.56
CA THR A 124 13.43 8.30 1.88
C THR A 124 12.53 8.93 0.82
N TRP A 125 12.88 10.12 0.34
CA TRP A 125 12.16 10.79 -0.75
C TRP A 125 12.12 9.92 -2.01
N THR A 126 13.25 9.37 -2.43
CA THR A 126 13.35 8.52 -3.62
C THR A 126 12.54 7.24 -3.46
N SER A 127 12.66 6.55 -2.32
CA SER A 127 11.89 5.33 -2.05
C SER A 127 10.38 5.60 -2.06
N GLN A 128 9.91 6.67 -1.40
CA GLN A 128 8.49 7.02 -1.38
C GLN A 128 7.98 7.38 -2.78
N PHE A 129 8.69 8.22 -3.52
CA PHE A 129 8.25 8.65 -4.85
C PHE A 129 8.24 7.51 -5.85
N LEU A 130 9.19 6.59 -5.75
CA LEU A 130 9.24 5.41 -6.59
C LEU A 130 8.12 4.42 -6.24
N THR A 131 7.80 4.24 -4.94
CA THR A 131 6.59 3.53 -4.52
C THR A 131 5.33 4.13 -5.14
N LEU A 132 5.18 5.45 -5.08
CA LEU A 132 3.96 6.11 -5.57
C LEU A 132 3.85 6.03 -7.09
N LEU A 133 4.98 6.17 -7.80
CA LEU A 133 5.05 6.08 -9.26
C LEU A 133 4.67 4.67 -9.74
N LEU A 134 5.32 3.64 -9.21
CA LEU A 134 5.06 2.25 -9.58
C LEU A 134 3.64 1.81 -9.17
N GLY A 135 3.16 2.27 -8.02
CA GLY A 135 1.79 2.03 -7.59
C GLY A 135 0.78 2.62 -8.58
N ASN A 136 1.05 3.82 -9.09
CA ASN A 136 0.22 4.45 -10.11
C ASN A 136 0.15 3.65 -11.41
N MET A 137 1.31 3.23 -11.93
CA MET A 137 1.41 2.39 -13.13
C MET A 137 0.60 1.11 -12.96
N GLY A 138 0.70 0.46 -11.81
CA GLY A 138 -0.03 -0.75 -11.54
C GLY A 138 -1.54 -0.57 -11.39
N PHE A 139 -2.02 0.56 -10.85
CA PHE A 139 -3.46 0.87 -10.86
C PHE A 139 -3.99 1.15 -12.28
N ILE A 140 -3.21 1.80 -13.13
CA ILE A 140 -3.58 2.03 -14.54
C ILE A 140 -3.65 0.68 -15.29
N LEU A 141 -2.67 -0.19 -15.06
CA LEU A 141 -2.67 -1.55 -15.62
C LEU A 141 -3.88 -2.36 -15.16
N LEU A 142 -4.20 -2.30 -13.87
CA LEU A 142 -5.36 -2.96 -13.28
C LEU A 142 -6.68 -2.51 -13.90
N GLY A 143 -6.87 -1.20 -14.07
CA GLY A 143 -8.05 -0.68 -14.75
C GLY A 143 -8.10 -1.10 -16.21
N GLY A 144 -6.95 -1.15 -16.89
CA GLY A 144 -6.84 -1.67 -18.25
C GLY A 144 -7.27 -3.13 -18.37
N LYS A 145 -6.83 -3.99 -17.45
CA LYS A 145 -7.28 -5.38 -17.37
C LYS A 145 -8.79 -5.48 -17.14
N ALA A 146 -9.32 -4.71 -16.19
CA ALA A 146 -10.75 -4.71 -15.91
C ALA A 146 -11.59 -4.31 -17.14
N LEU A 147 -11.17 -3.28 -17.88
CA LEU A 147 -11.85 -2.89 -19.13
C LEU A 147 -11.73 -3.94 -20.24
N LYS A 148 -10.57 -4.61 -20.36
CA LYS A 148 -10.35 -5.71 -21.31
C LYS A 148 -11.31 -6.87 -21.04
N GLU A 149 -11.45 -7.28 -19.77
CA GLU A 149 -12.37 -8.33 -19.35
C GLU A 149 -13.84 -7.98 -19.63
N ILE A 150 -14.25 -6.71 -19.41
CA ILE A 150 -15.59 -6.27 -19.79
C ILE A 150 -15.81 -6.45 -21.30
N ASN A 151 -14.83 -6.06 -22.13
CA ASN A 151 -14.97 -6.15 -23.57
C ASN A 151 -15.00 -7.60 -24.08
N ALA A 152 -14.23 -8.50 -23.45
CA ALA A 152 -14.19 -9.92 -23.80
C ALA A 152 -15.56 -10.61 -23.63
N GLU A 153 -16.44 -10.09 -22.77
CA GLU A 153 -17.81 -10.61 -22.60
C GLU A 153 -18.76 -10.25 -23.76
N PHE A 154 -18.40 -9.26 -24.58
CA PHE A 154 -19.22 -8.75 -25.68
C PHE A 154 -18.56 -8.89 -27.07
N SER A 155 -17.27 -9.24 -27.12
CA SER A 155 -16.50 -9.33 -28.36
C SER A 155 -15.70 -10.62 -28.40
N ASP A 156 -15.84 -11.38 -29.49
CA ASP A 156 -15.02 -12.57 -29.75
C ASP A 156 -13.56 -12.22 -30.10
N SER A 157 -13.26 -10.93 -30.36
CA SER A 157 -11.92 -10.42 -30.61
C SER A 157 -11.70 -9.13 -29.81
N PRO A 158 -11.36 -9.25 -28.51
CA PRO A 158 -11.07 -8.08 -27.69
C PRO A 158 -9.82 -7.36 -28.19
N TRP A 159 -9.82 -6.03 -28.09
CA TRP A 159 -8.65 -5.23 -28.44
C TRP A 159 -7.47 -5.53 -27.51
N ARG A 160 -6.27 -5.16 -27.96
CA ARG A 160 -5.06 -5.35 -27.17
C ARG A 160 -5.13 -4.59 -25.85
N LEU A 161 -4.54 -5.16 -24.80
CA LEU A 161 -4.54 -4.59 -23.45
C LEU A 161 -4.05 -3.13 -23.41
N GLN A 162 -3.10 -2.76 -24.26
CA GLN A 162 -2.52 -1.41 -24.31
C GLN A 162 -3.57 -0.33 -24.58
N TYR A 163 -4.58 -0.59 -25.40
CA TYR A 163 -5.65 0.39 -25.66
C TYR A 163 -6.45 0.66 -24.38
N TYR A 164 -6.76 -0.38 -23.61
CA TYR A 164 -7.47 -0.25 -22.34
C TYR A 164 -6.62 0.43 -21.26
N ILE A 165 -5.31 0.20 -21.25
CA ILE A 165 -4.37 0.93 -20.39
C ILE A 165 -4.40 2.43 -20.72
N VAL A 166 -4.40 2.80 -22.00
CA VAL A 166 -4.50 4.20 -22.44
C VAL A 166 -5.82 4.84 -22.03
N VAL A 167 -6.95 4.14 -22.25
CA VAL A 167 -8.28 4.60 -21.81
C VAL A 167 -8.32 4.79 -20.29
N THR A 168 -7.74 3.86 -19.52
CA THR A 168 -7.67 3.95 -18.06
C THR A 168 -6.83 5.14 -17.62
N GLY A 169 -5.66 5.35 -18.23
CA GLY A 169 -4.80 6.49 -17.96
C GLY A 169 -5.51 7.83 -18.19
N ALA A 170 -6.26 7.94 -19.28
CA ALA A 170 -7.08 9.11 -19.59
C ALA A 170 -8.23 9.30 -18.58
N ALA A 171 -8.93 8.22 -18.20
CA ALA A 171 -10.02 8.27 -17.23
C ALA A 171 -9.52 8.71 -15.84
N TYR A 172 -8.39 8.16 -15.37
CA TYR A 172 -7.81 8.52 -14.08
C TYR A 172 -7.23 9.94 -14.08
N PHE A 173 -6.67 10.38 -15.21
CA PHE A 173 -6.31 11.78 -15.41
C PHE A 173 -7.53 12.71 -15.23
N ILE A 174 -8.65 12.43 -15.91
CA ILE A 174 -9.88 13.23 -15.81
C ILE A 174 -10.41 13.24 -14.37
N PHE A 175 -10.44 12.07 -13.73
CA PHE A 175 -10.88 11.93 -12.35
C PHE A 175 -10.01 12.77 -11.41
N SER A 176 -8.69 12.65 -11.53
CA SER A 176 -7.74 13.40 -10.71
C SER A 176 -7.71 14.89 -10.98
N PHE A 177 -8.04 15.32 -12.20
CA PHE A 177 -8.16 16.74 -12.53
C PHE A 177 -9.45 17.33 -11.93
N SER A 178 -10.53 16.56 -11.93
CA SER A 178 -11.83 16.96 -11.36
C SER A 178 -11.81 17.00 -9.82
N ILE A 179 -11.00 16.14 -9.20
CA ILE A 179 -10.87 16.02 -7.74
C ILE A 179 -9.40 16.24 -7.38
N PRO A 180 -8.92 17.48 -7.24
CA PRO A 180 -7.48 17.73 -7.09
C PRO A 180 -6.91 17.46 -5.69
N THR A 181 -7.76 17.29 -4.66
CA THR A 181 -7.30 17.20 -3.25
C THR A 181 -7.91 16.04 -2.46
N LEU A 182 -7.17 15.53 -1.47
CA LEU A 182 -7.66 14.51 -0.51
C LEU A 182 -8.91 14.95 0.26
N SER A 183 -9.04 16.24 0.58
CA SER A 183 -10.22 16.74 1.30
C SER A 183 -11.50 16.59 0.46
N SER A 184 -11.40 16.78 -0.85
CA SER A 184 -12.50 16.54 -1.80
C SER A 184 -12.89 15.06 -1.89
N MET A 185 -11.96 14.13 -1.60
CA MET A 185 -12.24 12.69 -1.58
C MET A 185 -13.06 12.22 -0.38
N ARG A 186 -13.12 13.03 0.70
CA ARG A 186 -13.89 12.70 1.91
C ARG A 186 -15.34 12.32 1.61
N ASN A 187 -15.96 13.00 0.64
CA ASN A 187 -17.36 12.77 0.28
C ASN A 187 -17.58 11.44 -0.45
N TRP A 188 -16.53 10.87 -1.05
CA TRP A 188 -16.59 9.61 -1.79
C TRP A 188 -16.20 8.39 -0.96
N LEU A 189 -15.61 8.60 0.22
CA LEU A 189 -15.05 7.50 1.01
C LEU A 189 -16.12 6.49 1.46
N GLY A 190 -17.31 6.98 1.86
CA GLY A 190 -18.43 6.11 2.24
C GLY A 190 -18.93 5.29 1.05
N ALA A 191 -19.10 5.92 -0.12
CA ALA A 191 -19.50 5.23 -1.34
C ALA A 191 -18.45 4.19 -1.77
N SER A 192 -17.17 4.56 -1.73
CA SER A 192 -16.06 3.65 -2.01
C SER A 192 -16.05 2.46 -1.06
N ALA A 193 -16.35 2.64 0.23
CA ALA A 193 -16.41 1.54 1.18
C ALA A 193 -17.53 0.55 0.85
N VAL A 194 -18.72 1.05 0.52
CA VAL A 194 -19.87 0.22 0.13
C VAL A 194 -19.55 -0.57 -1.14
N VAL A 195 -18.99 0.12 -2.15
CA VAL A 195 -18.55 -0.51 -3.40
C VAL A 195 -17.48 -1.57 -3.12
N THR A 196 -16.52 -1.28 -2.23
CA THR A 196 -15.47 -2.23 -1.83
C THR A 196 -16.05 -3.50 -1.21
N LEU A 197 -16.93 -3.36 -0.22
CA LEU A 197 -17.55 -4.50 0.44
C LEU A 197 -18.44 -5.32 -0.50
N ALA A 198 -19.20 -4.64 -1.37
CA ALA A 198 -20.08 -5.29 -2.32
C ALA A 198 -19.29 -6.18 -3.28
N TYR A 199 -18.22 -5.68 -3.91
CA TYR A 199 -17.45 -6.51 -4.84
C TYR A 199 -16.72 -7.66 -4.14
N ILE A 200 -16.20 -7.45 -2.92
CA ILE A 200 -15.55 -8.52 -2.16
C ILE A 200 -16.57 -9.63 -1.90
N ALA A 201 -17.79 -9.28 -1.49
CA ALA A 201 -18.85 -10.24 -1.27
C ALA A 201 -19.21 -11.00 -2.56
N PHE A 202 -19.38 -10.32 -3.69
CA PHE A 202 -19.66 -10.97 -4.98
C PHE A 202 -18.54 -11.90 -5.41
N LEU A 203 -17.30 -11.41 -5.40
CA LEU A 203 -16.14 -12.20 -5.81
C LEU A 203 -15.96 -13.44 -4.94
N VAL A 204 -16.01 -13.29 -3.61
CA VAL A 204 -15.86 -14.42 -2.69
C VAL A 204 -17.01 -15.42 -2.90
N SER A 205 -18.23 -14.96 -3.14
CA SER A 205 -19.37 -15.85 -3.39
C SER A 205 -19.17 -16.71 -4.65
N VAL A 206 -18.70 -16.10 -5.74
CA VAL A 206 -18.41 -16.82 -7.00
C VAL A 206 -17.21 -17.75 -6.84
N ALA A 207 -16.11 -17.28 -6.26
CA ALA A 207 -14.93 -18.11 -6.01
C ALA A 207 -15.24 -19.32 -5.10
N VAL A 208 -16.12 -19.15 -4.09
CA VAL A 208 -16.59 -20.25 -3.25
C VAL A 208 -17.39 -21.27 -4.05
N LYS A 209 -18.29 -20.81 -4.93
CA LYS A 209 -19.04 -21.70 -5.83
C LYS A 209 -18.09 -22.48 -6.74
N ASP A 210 -17.16 -21.80 -7.40
CA ASP A 210 -16.22 -22.39 -8.35
C ASP A 210 -15.31 -23.40 -7.68
N GLY A 211 -14.77 -23.04 -6.50
CA GLY A 211 -13.95 -23.92 -5.69
C GLY A 211 -14.69 -25.14 -5.16
N LYS A 212 -16.02 -25.10 -5.00
CA LYS A 212 -16.82 -26.29 -4.65
C LYS A 212 -17.12 -27.17 -5.87
N SER A 213 -17.29 -26.57 -7.05
CA SER A 213 -17.57 -27.31 -8.29
C SER A 213 -16.35 -28.00 -8.87
N ASN A 214 -15.14 -27.50 -8.61
CA ASN A 214 -13.91 -28.12 -9.09
C ASN A 214 -13.22 -28.92 -7.98
N SER A 215 -13.19 -30.25 -8.12
CA SER A 215 -12.49 -31.16 -7.20
C SER A 215 -11.02 -31.39 -7.55
N ASP A 216 -10.59 -31.09 -8.78
CA ASP A 216 -9.24 -31.33 -9.27
C ASP A 216 -8.40 -30.05 -9.20
N LYS A 217 -7.92 -29.74 -7.99
CA LYS A 217 -7.16 -28.51 -7.70
C LYS A 217 -5.75 -28.88 -7.25
N ASP A 218 -4.77 -28.50 -8.06
CA ASP A 218 -3.36 -28.63 -7.72
C ASP A 218 -2.90 -27.49 -6.82
N TYR A 219 -2.20 -27.82 -5.74
CA TYR A 219 -1.58 -26.86 -4.81
C TYR A 219 -0.05 -27.04 -4.74
N SER A 220 0.51 -27.79 -5.68
CA SER A 220 1.94 -28.03 -5.75
C SER A 220 2.68 -26.75 -6.12
N VAL A 221 3.76 -26.46 -5.38
CA VAL A 221 4.66 -25.36 -5.75
C VAL A 221 5.60 -25.88 -6.83
N SER A 222 5.42 -25.37 -8.06
CA SER A 222 6.17 -25.77 -9.24
C SER A 222 7.50 -25.00 -9.40
N GLY A 223 8.38 -25.51 -10.28
CA GLY A 223 9.65 -24.86 -10.63
C GLY A 223 10.91 -25.46 -9.97
N SER A 224 12.07 -25.07 -10.49
CA SER A 224 13.38 -25.49 -9.96
C SER A 224 13.62 -24.93 -8.55
N LYS A 225 14.58 -25.51 -7.80
CA LYS A 225 14.97 -25.01 -6.46
C LYS A 225 15.29 -23.52 -6.48
N VAL A 226 16.02 -23.07 -7.49
CA VAL A 226 16.38 -21.65 -7.67
C VAL A 226 15.13 -20.80 -7.90
N ASN A 227 14.22 -21.22 -8.79
CA ASN A 227 12.99 -20.48 -9.04
C ASN A 227 12.11 -20.39 -7.79
N LYS A 228 12.00 -21.46 -7.02
CA LYS A 228 11.27 -21.45 -5.74
C LYS A 228 11.81 -20.40 -4.78
N VAL A 229 13.12 -20.30 -4.61
CA VAL A 229 13.74 -19.29 -3.72
C VAL A 229 13.41 -17.86 -4.16
N PHE A 230 13.59 -17.54 -5.44
CA PHE A 230 13.29 -16.20 -5.95
C PHE A 230 11.78 -15.89 -5.90
N ASN A 231 10.93 -16.86 -6.27
CA ASN A 231 9.48 -16.75 -6.16
C ASN A 231 9.04 -16.48 -4.73
N SER A 232 9.65 -17.13 -3.73
CA SER A 232 9.39 -16.84 -2.32
C SER A 232 9.76 -15.41 -1.92
N PHE A 233 10.89 -14.87 -2.39
CA PHE A 233 11.23 -13.46 -2.14
C PHE A 233 10.27 -12.49 -2.83
N GLY A 234 9.78 -12.84 -4.04
CA GLY A 234 8.69 -12.11 -4.69
C GLY A 234 7.43 -12.09 -3.84
N ALA A 235 7.00 -13.26 -3.36
CA ALA A 235 5.83 -13.36 -2.49
C ALA A 235 5.98 -12.57 -1.18
N ILE A 236 7.16 -12.58 -0.55
CA ILE A 236 7.44 -11.73 0.63
C ILE A 236 7.28 -10.25 0.28
N SER A 237 7.81 -9.82 -0.87
CA SER A 237 7.64 -8.46 -1.38
C SER A 237 6.16 -8.11 -1.56
N ALA A 238 5.38 -9.01 -2.17
CA ALA A 238 3.94 -8.84 -2.32
C ALA A 238 3.20 -8.73 -0.98
N ILE A 239 3.52 -9.57 0.01
CA ILE A 239 2.96 -9.48 1.38
C ILE A 239 3.28 -8.13 2.03
N ILE A 240 4.45 -7.55 1.77
CA ILE A 240 4.80 -6.23 2.30
C ILE A 240 3.92 -5.16 1.64
N VAL A 241 3.77 -5.18 0.30
CA VAL A 241 2.87 -4.27 -0.44
C VAL A 241 1.44 -4.34 0.09
N THR A 242 0.93 -5.53 0.42
CA THR A 242 -0.45 -5.69 0.92
C THR A 242 -0.66 -5.02 2.28
N ASN A 243 0.40 -4.79 3.06
CA ASN A 243 0.32 -4.41 4.47
C ASN A 243 0.81 -2.98 4.77
N THR A 244 1.44 -2.27 3.83
CA THR A 244 2.01 -0.94 4.10
C THR A 244 2.03 -0.04 2.87
N SER A 245 1.87 1.26 3.08
CA SER A 245 1.88 2.25 2.01
C SER A 245 3.21 3.01 1.90
N GLY A 246 4.07 2.94 2.93
CA GLY A 246 5.26 3.79 3.03
C GLY A 246 4.97 5.27 3.29
N MET A 247 3.72 5.63 3.60
CA MET A 247 3.25 7.02 3.77
C MET A 247 2.50 7.24 5.10
N LEU A 248 2.84 6.45 6.12
CA LEU A 248 2.17 6.52 7.40
C LEU A 248 2.22 7.92 8.02
N PRO A 249 3.37 8.64 8.06
CA PRO A 249 3.43 9.98 8.65
C PRO A 249 2.55 11.00 7.92
N GLU A 250 2.49 10.93 6.58
CA GLU A 250 1.67 11.80 5.75
C GLU A 250 0.18 11.58 6.02
N ILE A 251 -0.26 10.32 6.10
CA ILE A 251 -1.65 9.97 6.46
C ILE A 251 -1.95 10.42 7.90
N GLN A 252 -1.02 10.17 8.82
CA GLN A 252 -1.17 10.57 10.22
C GLN A 252 -1.24 12.10 10.40
N SER A 253 -0.67 12.86 9.47
CA SER A 253 -0.68 14.31 9.53
C SER A 253 -2.09 14.92 9.37
N THR A 254 -3.03 14.23 8.72
CA THR A 254 -4.40 14.74 8.53
C THR A 254 -5.28 14.57 9.77
N LEU A 255 -4.90 13.65 10.68
CA LEU A 255 -5.64 13.33 11.89
C LEU A 255 -5.66 14.49 12.88
N ARG A 256 -6.84 14.74 13.44
CA ARG A 256 -6.99 15.63 14.59
C ARG A 256 -6.24 15.11 15.82
N LYS A 257 -5.86 16.03 16.71
CA LYS A 257 -5.25 15.69 18.01
C LYS A 257 -6.21 14.83 18.86
N PRO A 258 -5.70 13.86 19.67
CA PRO A 258 -4.32 13.39 19.75
C PRO A 258 -3.94 12.46 18.58
N ALA A 259 -3.06 12.94 17.68
CA ALA A 259 -2.79 12.30 16.39
C ALA A 259 -2.21 10.88 16.53
N VAL A 260 -1.29 10.64 17.47
CA VAL A 260 -0.67 9.32 17.70
C VAL A 260 -1.70 8.28 18.13
N LYS A 261 -2.55 8.61 19.12
CA LYS A 261 -3.60 7.71 19.63
C LYS A 261 -4.63 7.43 18.54
N ASN A 262 -5.04 8.46 17.80
CA ASN A 262 -5.98 8.33 16.69
C ASN A 262 -5.39 7.48 15.56
N MET A 263 -4.11 7.64 15.22
CA MET A 263 -3.45 6.84 14.19
C MET A 263 -3.37 5.37 14.57
N ARG A 264 -3.04 5.07 15.83
CA ARG A 264 -3.01 3.69 16.32
C ARG A 264 -4.39 3.02 16.26
N LYS A 265 -5.48 3.74 16.56
CA LYS A 265 -6.85 3.23 16.36
C LYS A 265 -7.14 2.93 14.89
N ALA A 266 -6.74 3.82 13.98
CA ALA A 266 -6.89 3.61 12.54
C ALA A 266 -6.08 2.38 12.07
N LEU A 267 -4.86 2.20 12.58
CA LEU A 267 -4.03 1.02 12.30
C LEU A 267 -4.66 -0.27 12.83
N TYR A 268 -5.23 -0.26 14.05
CA TYR A 268 -5.94 -1.43 14.55
C TYR A 268 -7.11 -1.82 13.63
N SER A 269 -7.88 -0.84 13.15
CA SER A 269 -8.95 -1.11 12.17
C SER A 269 -8.41 -1.73 10.87
N GLN A 270 -7.28 -1.23 10.37
CA GLN A 270 -6.65 -1.73 9.15
C GLN A 270 -6.14 -3.17 9.32
N TYR A 271 -5.39 -3.46 10.38
CA TYR A 271 -4.80 -4.79 10.61
C TYR A 271 -5.76 -5.81 11.24
N THR A 272 -7.04 -5.44 11.42
CA THR A 272 -8.10 -6.38 11.81
C THR A 272 -9.14 -6.51 10.70
N VAL A 273 -10.01 -5.51 10.56
CA VAL A 273 -11.07 -5.48 9.54
C VAL A 273 -10.49 -5.46 8.14
N GLY A 274 -9.48 -4.62 7.89
CA GLY A 274 -8.83 -4.58 6.58
C GLY A 274 -8.18 -5.92 6.23
N ALA A 275 -7.36 -6.46 7.15
CA ALA A 275 -6.68 -7.76 7.02
C ALA A 275 -7.62 -8.93 6.75
N LEU A 276 -8.76 -8.97 7.44
CA LEU A 276 -9.78 -10.00 7.23
C LEU A 276 -10.18 -10.11 5.75
N PHE A 277 -10.40 -8.97 5.09
CA PHE A 277 -10.86 -8.94 3.72
C PHE A 277 -9.75 -9.32 2.73
N TYR A 278 -8.57 -8.67 2.77
CA TYR A 278 -7.53 -8.96 1.79
C TYR A 278 -6.85 -10.31 1.99
N TYR A 279 -6.70 -10.80 3.23
CA TYR A 279 -6.28 -12.19 3.46
C TYR A 279 -7.39 -13.17 3.09
N GLY A 280 -8.66 -12.85 3.37
CA GLY A 280 -9.79 -13.66 2.95
C GLY A 280 -9.81 -13.89 1.45
N VAL A 281 -9.77 -12.84 0.63
CA VAL A 281 -9.74 -12.95 -0.83
C VAL A 281 -8.49 -13.69 -1.31
N THR A 282 -7.31 -13.39 -0.74
CA THR A 282 -6.05 -14.07 -1.08
C THR A 282 -6.16 -15.59 -0.89
N ILE A 283 -6.67 -16.01 0.27
CA ILE A 283 -6.82 -17.42 0.65
C ILE A 283 -7.92 -18.11 -0.15
N VAL A 284 -9.09 -17.48 -0.27
CA VAL A 284 -10.23 -18.05 -1.01
C VAL A 284 -9.90 -18.20 -2.50
N GLY A 285 -9.25 -17.21 -3.11
CA GLY A 285 -8.84 -17.31 -4.52
C GLY A 285 -7.88 -18.46 -4.76
N TYR A 286 -6.89 -18.65 -3.87
CA TYR A 286 -5.98 -19.79 -3.98
C TYR A 286 -6.70 -21.12 -3.72
N TRP A 287 -7.59 -21.20 -2.73
CA TRP A 287 -8.42 -22.40 -2.48
C TRP A 287 -9.38 -22.76 -3.62
N ALA A 288 -9.86 -21.76 -4.35
CA ALA A 288 -10.78 -21.97 -5.46
C ALA A 288 -10.06 -22.49 -6.71
N TYR A 289 -8.87 -21.96 -7.03
CA TYR A 289 -8.21 -22.18 -8.32
C TYR A 289 -6.83 -22.85 -8.23
N GLY A 290 -6.27 -23.04 -7.04
CA GLY A 290 -4.97 -23.68 -6.83
C GLY A 290 -3.82 -22.94 -7.52
N SER A 291 -2.87 -23.70 -8.07
CA SER A 291 -1.72 -23.21 -8.83
C SER A 291 -2.09 -22.52 -10.14
N MET A 292 -3.34 -22.67 -10.61
CA MET A 292 -3.87 -22.09 -11.85
C MET A 292 -4.54 -20.71 -11.65
N VAL A 293 -4.54 -20.19 -10.41
CA VAL A 293 -5.04 -18.84 -10.16
C VAL A 293 -4.25 -17.80 -10.97
N SER A 294 -4.94 -16.94 -11.70
CA SER A 294 -4.38 -15.93 -12.57
C SER A 294 -3.83 -14.73 -11.79
N SER A 295 -3.01 -13.93 -12.46
CA SER A 295 -2.48 -12.67 -11.91
C SER A 295 -3.57 -11.63 -11.61
N TYR A 296 -4.77 -11.81 -12.15
CA TYR A 296 -5.93 -10.96 -11.92
C TYR A 296 -7.16 -11.84 -11.72
N LEU A 297 -7.45 -12.17 -10.45
CA LEU A 297 -8.45 -13.16 -10.03
C LEU A 297 -9.80 -13.12 -10.78
N PRO A 298 -10.37 -11.96 -11.17
CA PRO A 298 -11.56 -11.91 -12.03
C PRO A 298 -11.47 -12.71 -13.33
N GLU A 299 -10.29 -12.89 -13.93
CA GLU A 299 -10.05 -13.74 -15.12
C GLU A 299 -10.42 -15.22 -14.89
N ASN A 300 -10.45 -15.69 -13.63
CA ASN A 300 -10.79 -17.08 -13.31
C ASN A 300 -12.27 -17.31 -12.99
N LEU A 301 -13.05 -16.25 -12.76
CA LEU A 301 -14.42 -16.39 -12.25
C LEU A 301 -15.33 -17.10 -13.26
N SER A 302 -15.95 -18.19 -12.82
CA SER A 302 -16.96 -18.91 -13.59
C SER A 302 -18.34 -18.34 -13.27
N GLY A 303 -18.86 -17.50 -14.18
CA GLY A 303 -20.07 -16.75 -13.93
C GLY A 303 -20.86 -16.41 -15.20
N PRO A 304 -22.16 -16.10 -15.07
CA PRO A 304 -22.89 -15.46 -16.16
C PRO A 304 -22.25 -14.11 -16.48
N ARG A 305 -22.28 -13.72 -17.76
CA ARG A 305 -21.62 -12.51 -18.30
C ARG A 305 -21.82 -11.25 -17.45
N TRP A 306 -23.04 -11.05 -16.93
CA TRP A 306 -23.37 -9.87 -16.15
C TRP A 306 -22.57 -9.77 -14.84
N ILE A 307 -22.20 -10.89 -14.21
CA ILE A 307 -21.38 -10.89 -12.99
C ILE A 307 -19.96 -10.46 -13.32
N ASN A 308 -19.37 -11.02 -14.38
CA ASN A 308 -18.02 -10.67 -14.82
C ASN A 308 -17.95 -9.19 -15.18
N VAL A 309 -18.92 -8.68 -15.93
CA VAL A 309 -19.03 -7.25 -16.25
C VAL A 309 -19.17 -6.41 -14.97
N LEU A 310 -20.07 -6.78 -14.05
CA LEU A 310 -20.30 -6.02 -12.82
C LEU A 310 -19.05 -5.97 -11.93
N VAL A 311 -18.38 -7.09 -11.72
CA VAL A 311 -17.14 -7.17 -10.93
C VAL A 311 -16.09 -6.25 -11.53
N ASN A 312 -15.82 -6.37 -12.83
CA ASN A 312 -14.80 -5.57 -13.51
C ASN A 312 -15.14 -4.07 -13.55
N VAL A 313 -16.41 -3.68 -13.73
CA VAL A 313 -16.85 -2.28 -13.61
C VAL A 313 -16.53 -1.74 -12.22
N ILE A 314 -16.85 -2.51 -11.18
CA ILE A 314 -16.54 -2.12 -9.81
C ILE A 314 -15.02 -2.02 -9.60
N VAL A 315 -14.23 -2.98 -10.09
CA VAL A 315 -12.76 -2.94 -10.00
C VAL A 315 -12.21 -1.66 -10.62
N PHE A 316 -12.67 -1.31 -11.83
CA PHE A 316 -12.24 -0.11 -12.52
C PHE A 316 -12.58 1.16 -11.72
N LEU A 317 -13.82 1.30 -11.27
CA LEU A 317 -14.27 2.48 -10.51
C LEU A 317 -13.56 2.61 -9.15
N GLN A 318 -13.41 1.51 -8.42
CA GLN A 318 -12.74 1.52 -7.12
C GLN A 318 -11.24 1.79 -7.28
N SER A 319 -10.61 1.24 -8.33
CA SER A 319 -9.20 1.48 -8.63
C SER A 319 -8.92 2.95 -8.95
N ALA A 320 -9.85 3.68 -9.58
CA ALA A 320 -9.72 5.12 -9.76
C ALA A 320 -9.64 5.87 -8.41
N VAL A 321 -10.50 5.51 -7.45
CA VAL A 321 -10.50 6.12 -6.10
C VAL A 321 -9.22 5.80 -5.35
N SER A 322 -8.79 4.54 -5.34
CA SER A 322 -7.56 4.14 -4.67
C SER A 322 -6.33 4.74 -5.34
N GLN A 323 -6.24 4.70 -6.66
CA GLN A 323 -5.15 5.35 -7.40
C GLN A 323 -5.03 6.82 -7.04
N HIS A 324 -6.17 7.51 -6.92
CA HIS A 324 -6.17 8.91 -6.54
C HIS A 324 -5.58 9.13 -5.13
N LEU A 325 -5.96 8.30 -4.15
CA LEU A 325 -5.39 8.34 -2.79
C LEU A 325 -3.86 8.23 -2.80
N PHE A 326 -3.30 7.34 -3.64
CA PHE A 326 -1.86 7.14 -3.72
C PHE A 326 -1.13 8.20 -4.56
N VAL A 327 -1.79 8.87 -5.51
CA VAL A 327 -1.14 9.90 -6.34
C VAL A 327 -1.10 11.27 -5.68
N VAL A 328 -1.98 11.57 -4.71
CA VAL A 328 -2.06 12.92 -4.13
C VAL A 328 -0.71 13.43 -3.59
N PRO A 329 0.14 12.65 -2.91
CA PRO A 329 1.42 13.16 -2.44
C PRO A 329 2.40 13.56 -3.57
N ILE A 330 2.28 12.94 -4.76
CA ILE A 330 3.00 13.39 -5.95
C ILE A 330 2.43 14.73 -6.41
N HIS A 331 1.10 14.84 -6.49
CA HIS A 331 0.43 16.09 -6.85
C HIS A 331 0.77 17.22 -5.89
N GLU A 332 0.76 16.99 -4.58
CA GLU A 332 1.19 17.96 -3.56
C GLU A 332 2.59 18.47 -3.86
N ALA A 333 3.54 17.56 -4.12
CA ALA A 333 4.93 17.92 -4.35
C ALA A 333 5.12 18.70 -5.66
N LEU A 334 4.39 18.35 -6.72
CA LEU A 334 4.39 19.11 -7.97
C LEU A 334 3.73 20.48 -7.78
N ASP A 335 2.60 20.54 -7.09
CA ASP A 335 1.84 21.77 -6.88
C ASP A 335 2.60 22.78 -6.06
N THR A 336 3.17 22.34 -4.94
CA THR A 336 3.95 23.19 -4.05
C THR A 336 5.15 23.79 -4.77
N ARG A 337 5.69 23.10 -5.79
CA ARG A 337 6.86 23.54 -6.54
C ARG A 337 6.53 24.44 -7.73
N PHE A 338 5.41 24.19 -8.42
CA PHE A 338 5.14 24.80 -9.73
C PHE A 338 3.92 25.75 -9.75
N LEU A 339 2.99 25.62 -8.80
CA LEU A 339 1.87 26.55 -8.69
C LEU A 339 2.28 27.82 -7.94
N GLU A 340 1.64 28.92 -8.26
CA GLU A 340 1.79 30.15 -7.50
C GLU A 340 0.90 30.10 -6.25
N ILE A 341 1.53 29.92 -5.09
CA ILE A 341 0.87 29.77 -3.79
C ILE A 341 0.02 31.01 -3.42
N GLY A 342 0.42 32.20 -3.88
CA GLY A 342 -0.33 33.44 -3.67
C GLY A 342 -1.61 33.57 -4.50
N LYS A 343 -1.84 32.69 -5.48
CA LYS A 343 -3.05 32.65 -6.31
C LYS A 343 -3.89 31.42 -5.95
N GLY A 344 -5.21 31.54 -6.06
CA GLY A 344 -6.10 30.38 -5.89
C GLY A 344 -5.74 29.23 -6.85
N MET A 345 -5.94 27.98 -6.40
CA MET A 345 -5.66 26.76 -7.19
C MET A 345 -6.40 26.76 -8.54
N HIS A 346 -7.61 27.33 -8.57
CA HIS A 346 -8.45 27.45 -9.77
C HIS A 346 -8.28 28.77 -10.53
N SER A 347 -7.27 29.58 -10.22
CA SER A 347 -6.93 30.73 -11.06
C SER A 347 -6.52 30.26 -12.46
N GLY A 348 -6.82 31.02 -13.51
CA GLY A 348 -6.62 30.55 -14.89
C GLY A 348 -5.19 30.10 -15.22
N GLU A 349 -4.19 30.71 -14.59
CA GLU A 349 -2.79 30.32 -14.75
C GLU A 349 -2.43 29.06 -13.96
N ASN A 350 -2.83 28.97 -12.68
CA ASN A 350 -2.63 27.75 -11.89
C ASN A 350 -3.40 26.56 -12.48
N LEU A 351 -4.59 26.77 -13.05
CA LEU A 351 -5.38 25.72 -13.70
C LEU A 351 -4.67 25.17 -14.94
N LYS A 352 -4.04 26.04 -15.76
CA LYS A 352 -3.21 25.62 -16.89
C LYS A 352 -1.99 24.81 -16.43
N ARG A 353 -1.28 25.28 -15.40
CA ARG A 353 -0.13 24.57 -14.82
C ARG A 353 -0.56 23.21 -14.23
N LEU A 354 -1.68 23.18 -13.50
CA LEU A 354 -2.29 21.98 -12.96
C LEU A 354 -2.55 20.97 -14.07
N PHE A 355 -3.28 21.37 -15.10
CA PHE A 355 -3.59 20.53 -16.26
C PHE A 355 -2.33 19.93 -16.90
N LEU A 356 -1.33 20.78 -17.20
CA LEU A 356 -0.09 20.34 -17.83
C LEU A 356 0.68 19.35 -16.96
N LEU A 357 0.85 19.63 -15.67
CA LEU A 357 1.55 18.75 -14.73
C LEU A 357 0.91 17.36 -14.67
N ARG A 358 -0.43 17.30 -14.63
CA ARG A 358 -1.16 16.03 -14.53
C ARG A 358 -1.11 15.31 -15.86
N MET A 359 -1.33 16.01 -16.97
CA MET A 359 -1.28 15.42 -18.29
C MET A 359 0.10 14.81 -18.57
N CYS A 360 1.20 15.51 -18.27
CA CYS A 360 2.55 14.96 -18.39
C CYS A 360 2.76 13.73 -17.48
N PHE A 361 2.33 13.81 -16.22
CA PHE A 361 2.48 12.72 -15.26
C PHE A 361 1.73 11.44 -15.70
N TYR A 362 0.43 11.56 -16.02
CA TYR A 362 -0.38 10.43 -16.45
C TYR A 362 0.05 9.89 -17.80
N THR A 363 0.46 10.74 -18.75
CA THR A 363 0.99 10.28 -20.04
C THR A 363 2.24 9.42 -19.85
N GLY A 364 3.20 9.89 -19.05
CA GLY A 364 4.42 9.12 -18.76
C GLY A 364 4.15 7.80 -18.04
N ASN A 365 3.27 7.81 -17.02
CA ASN A 365 2.90 6.60 -16.30
C ASN A 365 2.17 5.59 -17.18
N THR A 366 1.21 6.07 -17.97
CA THR A 366 0.42 5.23 -18.90
C THR A 366 1.29 4.62 -19.97
N PHE A 367 2.23 5.40 -20.54
CA PHE A 367 3.19 4.90 -21.53
C PHE A 367 4.03 3.75 -20.95
N ILE A 368 4.60 3.92 -19.76
CA ILE A 368 5.42 2.88 -19.12
C ILE A 368 4.57 1.66 -18.73
N ALA A 369 3.34 1.88 -18.22
CA ALA A 369 2.43 0.78 -17.90
C ALA A 369 2.00 -0.02 -19.14
N ALA A 370 1.78 0.63 -20.28
CA ALA A 370 1.47 -0.03 -21.55
C ALA A 370 2.68 -0.75 -22.16
N ALA A 371 3.88 -0.21 -21.93
CA ALA A 371 5.15 -0.78 -22.34
C ALA A 371 5.54 -2.04 -21.57
N PHE A 372 5.23 -2.10 -20.27
CA PHE A 372 5.57 -3.21 -19.38
C PHE A 372 4.36 -3.66 -18.56
N PRO A 373 3.37 -4.36 -19.15
CA PRO A 373 2.10 -4.67 -18.51
C PRO A 373 2.19 -5.87 -17.53
N PHE A 374 3.25 -5.94 -16.71
CA PHE A 374 3.49 -7.03 -15.76
C PHE A 374 3.09 -6.66 -14.34
N MET A 375 1.86 -7.02 -13.95
CA MET A 375 1.30 -6.66 -12.65
C MET A 375 2.17 -7.13 -11.46
N GLY A 376 2.70 -8.36 -11.56
CA GLY A 376 3.58 -8.93 -10.53
C GLY A 376 4.91 -8.20 -10.39
N ASP A 377 5.48 -7.70 -11.49
CA ASP A 377 6.76 -6.99 -11.46
C ASP A 377 6.63 -5.65 -10.74
N PHE A 378 5.53 -4.92 -10.97
CA PHE A 378 5.24 -3.69 -10.22
C PHE A 378 5.12 -3.97 -8.72
N VAL A 379 4.32 -4.96 -8.31
CA VAL A 379 4.19 -5.34 -6.89
C VAL A 379 5.53 -5.74 -6.29
N ASN A 380 6.30 -6.58 -6.96
CA ASN A 380 7.56 -7.06 -6.43
C ASN A 380 8.61 -5.94 -6.33
N LEU A 381 8.61 -4.99 -7.26
CA LEU A 381 9.50 -3.84 -7.22
C LEU A 381 9.09 -2.83 -6.13
N LEU A 382 7.78 -2.62 -5.93
CA LEU A 382 7.23 -1.81 -4.83
C LEU A 382 7.67 -2.35 -3.46
N GLY A 383 7.41 -3.64 -3.24
CA GLY A 383 7.64 -4.28 -1.95
C GLY A 383 9.12 -4.46 -1.60
N SER A 384 10.03 -4.39 -2.58
CA SER A 384 11.46 -4.68 -2.39
C SER A 384 12.25 -3.47 -1.87
N PHE A 385 13.08 -2.83 -2.70
CA PHE A 385 13.98 -1.75 -2.26
C PHE A 385 13.27 -0.49 -1.77
N SER A 386 11.97 -0.33 -2.06
CA SER A 386 11.22 0.84 -1.61
C SER A 386 10.53 0.58 -0.26
N LEU A 387 9.61 -0.38 -0.18
CA LEU A 387 8.80 -0.57 1.02
C LEU A 387 9.50 -1.32 2.17
N VAL A 388 10.42 -2.25 1.90
CA VAL A 388 11.15 -2.95 3.00
C VAL A 388 11.91 -1.96 3.87
N PRO A 389 12.74 -1.04 3.32
CA PRO A 389 13.42 -0.03 4.14
C PRO A 389 12.46 0.91 4.87
N LEU A 390 11.46 1.43 4.16
CA LEU A 390 10.47 2.38 4.71
C LEU A 390 9.68 1.77 5.87
N THR A 391 9.38 0.48 5.79
CA THR A 391 8.51 -0.18 6.77
C THR A 391 9.30 -0.72 7.94
N PHE A 392 10.40 -1.44 7.71
CA PHE A 392 11.06 -2.17 8.80
C PHE A 392 12.36 -1.54 9.28
N MET A 393 13.19 -1.07 8.34
CA MET A 393 14.52 -0.58 8.64
C MET A 393 14.47 0.82 9.27
N PHE A 394 13.80 1.76 8.62
CA PHE A 394 13.79 3.17 9.02
C PHE A 394 13.13 3.41 10.39
N PRO A 395 11.98 2.78 10.75
CA PRO A 395 11.42 2.96 12.10
C PRO A 395 12.34 2.43 13.20
N SER A 396 13.05 1.32 12.95
CA SER A 396 14.03 0.76 13.90
C SER A 396 15.26 1.68 14.04
N MET A 397 15.72 2.29 12.95
CA MET A 397 16.77 3.31 12.97
C MET A 397 16.33 4.52 13.82
N ILE A 398 15.15 5.08 13.55
CA ILE A 398 14.60 6.21 14.33
C ILE A 398 14.54 5.85 15.81
N PHE A 399 14.05 4.66 16.17
CA PHE A 399 14.01 4.22 17.56
C PHE A 399 15.38 4.24 18.22
N LEU A 400 16.41 3.67 17.59
CA LEU A 400 17.76 3.64 18.14
C LEU A 400 18.34 5.04 18.30
N LYS A 401 18.09 5.96 17.36
CA LYS A 401 18.62 7.32 17.44
C LYS A 401 17.93 8.15 18.52
N ILE A 402 16.61 8.05 18.64
CA ILE A 402 15.80 8.90 19.53
C ILE A 402 15.69 8.32 20.95
N LYS A 403 15.46 7.01 21.07
CA LYS A 403 15.22 6.34 22.35
C LYS A 403 16.38 5.44 22.78
N GLY A 404 17.40 5.24 21.95
CA GLY A 404 18.49 4.30 22.24
C GLY A 404 19.32 4.65 23.46
N LYS A 405 19.40 5.91 23.89
CA LYS A 405 20.12 6.28 25.13
C LYS A 405 19.40 5.77 26.39
N THR A 406 18.07 5.84 26.41
CA THR A 406 17.23 5.47 27.56
C THR A 406 16.64 4.06 27.46
N ALA A 407 16.74 3.41 26.30
CA ALA A 407 16.19 2.08 26.07
C ALA A 407 17.04 0.98 26.75
N ARG A 408 16.37 -0.08 27.21
CA ARG A 408 17.01 -1.33 27.65
C ARG A 408 17.80 -1.98 26.51
N THR A 409 18.87 -2.70 26.86
CA THR A 409 19.74 -3.39 25.90
C THR A 409 18.98 -4.33 24.98
N GLU A 410 18.02 -5.09 25.50
CA GLU A 410 17.15 -5.99 24.72
C GLU A 410 16.45 -5.27 23.56
N LYS A 411 15.88 -4.08 23.82
CA LYS A 411 15.23 -3.27 22.78
C LYS A 411 16.23 -2.79 21.73
N LYS A 412 17.45 -2.43 22.16
CA LYS A 412 18.50 -2.02 21.21
C LYS A 412 18.90 -3.18 20.30
N VAL A 413 19.11 -4.37 20.88
CA VAL A 413 19.44 -5.59 20.13
C VAL A 413 18.33 -5.94 19.14
N TRP A 414 17.07 -5.91 19.59
CA TRP A 414 15.91 -6.12 18.72
C TRP A 414 15.91 -5.19 17.49
N HIS A 415 16.07 -3.88 17.70
CA HIS A 415 16.08 -2.93 16.57
C HIS A 415 17.32 -3.05 15.69
N TRP A 416 18.47 -3.46 16.22
CA TRP A 416 19.64 -3.78 15.41
C TRP A 416 19.43 -5.02 14.53
N ILE A 417 18.85 -6.08 15.09
CA ILE A 417 18.47 -7.28 14.32
C ILE A 417 17.50 -6.89 13.21
N ASN A 418 16.49 -6.07 13.51
CA ASN A 418 15.53 -5.60 12.52
C ASN A 418 16.21 -4.85 11.38
N ILE A 419 17.19 -3.98 11.67
CA ILE A 419 17.94 -3.27 10.63
C ILE A 419 18.69 -4.24 9.73
N VAL A 420 19.45 -5.18 10.32
CA VAL A 420 20.26 -6.14 9.55
C VAL A 420 19.39 -7.06 8.71
N VAL A 421 18.35 -7.66 9.30
CA VAL A 421 17.42 -8.56 8.60
C VAL A 421 16.69 -7.83 7.49
N SER A 422 16.21 -6.61 7.74
CA SER A 422 15.50 -5.82 6.72
C SER A 422 16.42 -5.39 5.58
N PHE A 423 17.69 -5.09 5.87
CA PHE A 423 18.69 -4.77 4.86
C PHE A 423 18.97 -5.98 3.95
N LEU A 424 19.20 -7.16 4.54
CA LEU A 424 19.38 -8.40 3.77
C LEU A 424 18.13 -8.76 2.96
N LEU A 425 16.95 -8.60 3.55
CA LEU A 425 15.68 -8.84 2.87
C LEU A 425 15.47 -7.87 1.71
N THR A 426 15.84 -6.59 1.88
CA THR A 426 15.81 -5.59 0.82
C THR A 426 16.65 -6.04 -0.37
N ILE A 427 17.89 -6.49 -0.13
CA ILE A 427 18.77 -6.98 -1.20
C ILE A 427 18.15 -8.20 -1.90
N ALA A 428 17.72 -9.21 -1.13
CA ALA A 428 17.19 -10.46 -1.69
C ALA A 428 15.92 -10.25 -2.52
N THR A 429 14.96 -9.46 -2.00
CA THR A 429 13.72 -9.13 -2.70
C THR A 429 13.96 -8.27 -3.94
N THR A 430 14.94 -7.37 -3.91
CA THR A 430 15.30 -6.54 -5.07
C THR A 430 15.93 -7.37 -6.18
N ILE A 431 16.85 -8.28 -5.84
CA ILE A 431 17.43 -9.21 -6.83
C ILE A 431 16.33 -10.06 -7.46
N SER A 432 15.36 -10.53 -6.65
CA SER A 432 14.22 -11.28 -7.17
C SER A 432 13.36 -10.46 -8.14
N ALA A 433 12.99 -9.23 -7.76
CA ALA A 433 12.22 -8.33 -8.61
C ALA A 433 12.92 -8.04 -9.94
N LEU A 434 14.23 -7.74 -9.91
CA LEU A 434 15.03 -7.54 -11.12
C LEU A 434 15.08 -8.80 -12.00
N ARG A 435 15.20 -9.98 -11.39
CA ARG A 435 15.19 -11.26 -12.11
C ARG A 435 13.86 -11.49 -12.83
N PHE A 436 12.72 -11.17 -12.22
CA PHE A 436 11.41 -11.29 -12.88
C PHE A 436 11.29 -10.34 -14.06
N ILE A 437 11.66 -9.07 -13.88
CA ILE A 437 11.66 -8.07 -14.96
C ILE A 437 12.54 -8.55 -16.14
N ILE A 438 13.76 -9.01 -15.87
CA ILE A 438 14.67 -9.49 -16.91
C ILE A 438 14.06 -10.69 -17.65
N ASN A 439 13.52 -11.67 -16.93
CA ASN A 439 12.91 -12.86 -17.54
C ASN A 439 11.66 -12.53 -18.37
N ASN A 440 10.86 -11.55 -17.95
CA ASN A 440 9.67 -11.11 -18.66
C ASN A 440 10.04 -10.32 -19.91
N VAL A 441 10.97 -9.36 -19.79
CA VAL A 441 11.45 -8.53 -20.91
C VAL A 441 12.15 -9.37 -21.98
N GLN A 442 12.86 -10.44 -21.62
CA GLN A 442 13.49 -11.34 -22.59
C GLN A 442 12.49 -12.08 -23.49
N LYS A 443 11.28 -12.33 -22.99
CA LYS A 443 10.23 -13.05 -23.74
C LYS A 443 9.24 -12.12 -24.41
N TYR A 444 9.10 -10.91 -23.88
CA TYR A 444 8.07 -9.96 -24.29
C TYR A 444 8.56 -9.04 -25.40
N GLN A 445 7.77 -8.93 -26.46
CA GLN A 445 7.94 -7.88 -27.46
C GLN A 445 7.16 -6.64 -27.02
N PHE A 446 7.77 -5.47 -27.17
CA PHE A 446 7.17 -4.20 -26.75
C PHE A 446 5.77 -4.01 -27.37
N PHE A 447 4.76 -3.75 -26.53
CA PHE A 447 3.35 -3.65 -26.92
C PHE A 447 2.72 -4.93 -27.52
N ALA A 448 3.26 -6.11 -27.20
CA ALA A 448 2.59 -7.38 -27.49
C ALA A 448 1.35 -7.55 -26.60
N ASP A 449 0.33 -8.22 -27.12
CA ASP A 449 -0.88 -8.51 -26.35
C ASP A 449 -0.57 -9.57 -25.29
N VAL A 450 -0.97 -9.29 -24.05
CA VAL A 450 -0.76 -10.16 -22.87
C VAL A 450 -2.10 -10.56 -22.29
#